data_AF-A0AAP8N7U0-F1
#
_entry.id   AF-A0AAP8N7U0-F1
#
_cell.length_a   1.000
_cell.length_b   1.000
_cell.length_c   1.000
_cell.angle_alpha   90.00
_cell.angle_beta   90.00
_cell.angle_gamma   90.00
#
_symmetry.space_group_name_H-M   'P 1'
#
loop_
_entity.id
_entity.type
_entity.pdbx_description
1 polymer ?
#
loop_
_entity_poly.entity_id
_entity_poly.type
_entity_poly.pdbx_seq_one_letter_code
_entity_poly.pdbx_strand_id
1 'polypeptide(L)'
;EAFLRRIGYKLQFGYLKPEEYEKIWRQECERMGIPFDPLLLRYVLQRLYASEGMPLVPCHPRDLLNMALDRQRYMGGSGALSPQELEWAWHNYFVQLDFL
;
A
#
# COMPACT_ATOMS: atom_id res chain seq x y z
N GLU A 1 3.47 -23.46 -11.78
CA GLU A 1 3.34 -24.19 -10.50
C GLU A 1 4.67 -24.84 -10.03
N ALA A 2 5.75 -24.07 -9.84
CA ALA A 2 7.05 -24.58 -9.35
C ALA A 2 7.53 -23.92 -8.04
N PHE A 3 7.00 -22.74 -7.71
CA PHE A 3 7.50 -21.88 -6.63
C PHE A 3 7.17 -22.40 -5.21
N LEU A 4 6.11 -23.20 -5.05
CA LEU A 4 5.56 -23.56 -3.74
C LEU A 4 5.94 -24.95 -3.21
N ARG A 5 6.77 -25.71 -3.93
CA ARG A 5 7.05 -27.12 -3.57
C ARG A 5 7.95 -27.30 -2.35
N ARG A 6 8.67 -26.26 -1.92
CA ARG A 6 9.65 -26.31 -0.80
C ARG A 6 9.19 -25.54 0.45
N ILE A 7 7.96 -25.05 0.49
CA ILE A 7 7.42 -24.34 1.65
C ILE A 7 6.61 -25.35 2.49
N GLY A 8 7.15 -25.72 3.66
CA GLY A 8 6.57 -26.75 4.54
C GLY A 8 5.25 -26.36 5.22
N TYR A 9 4.99 -25.06 5.38
CA TYR A 9 3.73 -24.53 5.93
C TYR A 9 3.12 -23.52 4.97
N LYS A 10 1.94 -23.83 4.46
CA LYS A 10 1.16 -22.96 3.58
C LYS A 10 0.00 -22.40 4.37
N LEU A 11 0.14 -21.16 4.82
CA LEU A 11 -0.94 -20.44 5.47
C LEU A 11 -1.68 -19.64 4.39
N GLN A 12 -2.97 -19.91 4.25
CA GLN A 12 -3.83 -19.10 3.41
C GLN A 12 -4.26 -17.87 4.21
N PHE A 13 -3.89 -16.70 3.73
CA PHE A 13 -4.42 -15.45 4.24
C PHE A 13 -5.65 -15.05 3.45
N GLY A 14 -6.72 -14.68 4.15
CA GLY A 14 -7.84 -13.97 3.55
C GLY A 14 -7.51 -12.51 3.31
N TYR A 15 -8.37 -11.83 2.56
CA TYR A 15 -8.30 -10.37 2.44
C TYR A 15 -8.74 -9.71 3.75
N LEU A 16 -8.12 -8.58 4.04
CA LEU A 16 -8.38 -7.80 5.25
C LEU A 16 -9.70 -7.05 5.14
N LYS A 17 -10.33 -6.84 6.29
CA LYS A 17 -11.39 -5.84 6.42
C LYS A 17 -10.78 -4.43 6.47
N PRO A 18 -11.52 -3.37 6.08
CA PRO A 18 -11.02 -1.99 6.13
C PRO A 18 -10.44 -1.58 7.49
N GLU A 19 -11.05 -2.03 8.60
CA GLU A 19 -10.60 -1.70 9.95
C GLU A 19 -9.28 -2.39 10.32
N GLU A 20 -9.05 -3.59 9.79
CA GLU A 20 -7.78 -4.30 9.97
C GLU A 20 -6.67 -3.66 9.12
N TYR A 21 -7.02 -3.26 7.90
CA TYR A 21 -6.13 -2.53 7.02
C TYR A 21 -5.71 -1.18 7.62
N GLU A 22 -6.65 -0.43 8.21
CA GLU A 22 -6.35 0.83 8.92
C GLU A 22 -5.38 0.61 10.08
N LYS A 23 -5.55 -0.46 10.87
CA LYS A 23 -4.63 -0.77 11.98
C LYS A 23 -3.21 -0.98 11.47
N ILE A 24 -3.03 -1.76 10.41
CA ILE A 24 -1.72 -2.00 9.80
C ILE A 24 -1.16 -0.70 9.24
N TRP A 25 -1.98 0.10 8.54
CA TRP A 25 -1.55 1.39 8.01
C TRP A 25 -1.03 2.33 9.11
N ARG A 26 -1.73 2.41 10.24
CA ARG A 26 -1.28 3.20 11.41
C ARG A 26 0.05 2.68 11.97
N GLN A 27 0.20 1.37 12.10
CA GLN A 27 1.46 0.75 12.56
C GLN A 27 2.61 1.03 11.61
N GLU A 28 2.37 1.00 10.30
CA GLU A 28 3.40 1.33 9.31
C GLU A 28 3.75 2.83 9.33
N CYS A 29 2.77 3.72 9.50
CA CYS A 29 3.04 5.14 9.71
C CYS A 29 3.94 5.37 10.93
N GLU A 30 3.63 4.73 12.07
CA GLU A 30 4.43 4.79 13.29
C GLU A 30 5.84 4.24 13.07
N ARG A 31 5.97 3.07 12.44
CA ARG A 31 7.25 2.42 12.15
C ARG A 31 8.15 3.28 11.24
N MET A 32 7.55 4.04 10.33
CA MET A 32 8.25 4.94 9.42
C MET A 32 8.46 6.35 9.99
N GLY A 33 7.91 6.66 11.17
CA GLY A 33 8.01 7.97 11.79
C GLY A 33 7.22 9.07 11.06
N ILE A 34 6.14 8.72 10.37
CA ILE A 34 5.28 9.68 9.65
C ILE A 34 3.93 9.85 10.35
N PRO A 35 3.30 11.04 10.28
CA PRO A 35 1.99 11.25 10.86
C PRO A 35 0.92 10.45 10.12
N PHE A 36 0.04 9.80 10.87
CA PHE A 36 -1.14 9.16 10.30
C PHE A 36 -2.19 10.23 9.95
N ASP A 37 -2.60 10.26 8.68
CA ASP A 37 -3.71 11.08 8.19
C ASP A 37 -4.92 10.20 7.80
N PRO A 38 -6.04 10.27 8.53
CA PRO A 38 -7.25 9.49 8.22
C PRO A 38 -7.90 9.90 6.90
N LEU A 39 -7.75 11.14 6.44
CA LEU A 39 -8.29 11.59 5.16
C LEU A 39 -7.49 11.00 4.00
N LEU A 40 -6.17 10.90 4.16
CA LEU A 40 -5.30 10.27 3.19
C LEU A 40 -5.57 8.76 3.06
N LEU A 41 -5.72 8.04 4.17
CA LEU A 41 -6.12 6.63 4.12
C LEU A 41 -7.50 6.46 3.48
N ARG A 42 -8.45 7.34 3.81
CA ARG A 42 -9.78 7.33 3.17
C ARG A 42 -9.68 7.51 1.66
N TYR A 43 -8.82 8.42 1.20
CA TYR A 43 -8.55 8.61 -0.23
C TYR A 43 -8.05 7.31 -0.88
N VAL A 44 -7.03 6.67 -0.29
CA VAL A 44 -6.48 5.40 -0.78
C VAL A 44 -7.56 4.32 -0.87
N LEU A 45 -8.36 4.13 0.18
CA LEU A 45 -9.40 3.10 0.21
C LEU A 45 -10.55 3.37 -0.76
N GLN A 46 -11.05 4.61 -0.82
CA GLN A 46 -12.25 4.94 -1.59
C GLN A 46 -11.98 5.31 -3.04
N ARG A 47 -10.77 5.75 -3.37
CA ARG A 47 -10.40 6.13 -4.73
C ARG A 47 -9.54 5.09 -5.39
N LEU A 48 -8.42 4.71 -4.78
CA LEU A 48 -7.46 3.80 -5.42
C LEU A 48 -7.97 2.36 -5.37
N TYR A 49 -8.21 1.81 -4.17
CA TYR A 49 -8.70 0.43 -4.03
C TYR A 49 -10.05 0.19 -4.67
N ALA A 50 -11.03 1.06 -4.39
CA ALA A 50 -12.38 0.86 -4.87
C ALA A 50 -12.53 1.02 -6.39
N SER A 51 -11.71 1.87 -7.05
CA SER A 51 -11.80 2.05 -8.51
C SER A 51 -11.27 0.84 -9.29
N GLU A 52 -10.26 0.15 -8.76
CA GLU A 52 -9.65 -1.00 -9.42
C GLU A 52 -10.12 -2.35 -8.85
N GLY A 53 -11.00 -2.34 -7.84
CA GLY A 53 -11.49 -3.56 -7.19
C GLY A 53 -10.38 -4.38 -6.52
N MET A 54 -9.28 -3.73 -6.13
CA MET A 54 -8.11 -4.41 -5.58
C MET A 54 -8.38 -4.96 -4.18
N PRO A 55 -7.94 -6.18 -3.86
CA PRO A 55 -8.08 -6.72 -2.52
C PRO A 55 -7.16 -6.02 -1.53
N LEU A 56 -7.63 -5.87 -0.29
CA LEU A 56 -6.84 -5.41 0.83
C LEU A 56 -5.98 -6.56 1.36
N VAL A 57 -4.66 -6.51 1.14
CA VAL A 57 -3.71 -7.49 1.71
C VAL A 57 -2.72 -6.83 2.66
N PRO A 58 -2.15 -7.57 3.63
CA PRO A 58 -1.34 -7.00 4.69
C PRO A 58 -0.06 -6.28 4.26
N CYS A 59 0.52 -6.61 3.11
CA CYS A 59 1.77 -6.00 2.66
C CYS A 59 1.58 -4.62 2.01
N HIS A 60 0.41 -4.35 1.44
CA HIS A 60 0.18 -3.13 0.67
C HIS A 60 0.43 -1.82 1.45
N PRO A 61 0.00 -1.64 2.72
CA PRO A 61 0.26 -0.39 3.44
C PRO A 61 1.75 -0.05 3.49
N ARG A 62 2.58 -1.02 3.87
CA ARG A 62 4.03 -0.85 3.95
C ARG A 62 4.62 -0.49 2.59
N ASP A 63 4.25 -1.23 1.56
CA ASP A 63 4.88 -1.11 0.26
C ASP A 63 4.49 0.21 -0.43
N LEU A 64 3.21 0.60 -0.36
CA LEU A 64 2.71 1.87 -0.88
C LEU A 64 3.32 3.07 -0.14
N LEU A 65 3.35 3.03 1.20
CA LEU A 65 3.94 4.11 2.00
C LEU A 65 5.45 4.26 1.75
N ASN A 66 6.20 3.16 1.71
CA ASN A 66 7.64 3.21 1.41
C ASN A 66 7.89 3.80 0.02
N MET A 67 7.18 3.33 -1.00
CA MET A 67 7.37 3.80 -2.37
C MET A 67 7.05 5.29 -2.52
N ALA A 68 5.98 5.77 -1.88
CA ALA A 68 5.63 7.19 -1.82
C ALA A 68 6.71 8.01 -1.10
N LEU A 69 7.22 7.54 0.04
CA LEU A 69 8.29 8.22 0.78
C LEU A 69 9.63 8.21 0.06
N ASP A 70 9.96 7.14 -0.66
CA ASP A 70 11.16 7.05 -1.48
C ASP A 70 11.11 8.09 -2.61
N ARG A 71 9.97 8.22 -3.28
CA ARG A 71 9.76 9.27 -4.30
C ARG A 71 9.85 10.67 -3.71
N GLN A 72 9.13 10.95 -2.62
CA GLN A 72 9.15 12.27 -2.01
C GLN A 72 10.58 12.68 -1.66
N ARG A 73 11.36 11.78 -1.07
CA ARG A 73 12.79 11.99 -0.76
C ARG A 73 13.62 12.21 -2.01
N TYR A 74 13.41 11.41 -3.07
CA TYR A 74 14.12 11.56 -4.34
C TYR A 74 13.87 12.94 -4.99
N MET A 75 12.64 13.45 -4.90
CA MET A 75 12.26 14.77 -5.41
C MET A 75 12.71 15.94 -4.50
N GLY A 76 13.45 15.66 -3.42
CA GLY A 76 13.89 16.67 -2.44
C GLY A 76 12.78 17.17 -1.51
N GLY A 77 11.63 16.51 -1.51
CA GLY A 77 10.52 16.81 -0.61
C GLY A 77 10.69 16.19 0.78
N SER A 78 9.97 16.76 1.74
CA SER A 78 9.87 16.23 3.11
C SER A 78 8.53 16.62 3.72
N GLY A 79 8.01 15.81 4.64
CA GLY A 79 6.79 16.11 5.41
C GLY A 79 5.72 15.06 5.21
N ALA A 80 4.46 15.45 5.45
CA ALA A 80 3.33 14.54 5.27
C ALA A 80 3.17 14.11 3.80
N LEU A 81 2.79 12.86 3.58
CA LEU A 81 2.45 12.37 2.26
C LEU A 81 1.17 13.07 1.76
N SER A 82 1.11 13.27 0.44
CA SER A 82 -0.06 13.81 -0.24
C SER A 82 -0.76 12.72 -1.06
N PRO A 83 -2.02 12.93 -1.49
CA PRO A 83 -2.69 12.03 -2.42
C PRO A 83 -1.87 11.75 -3.69
N GLN A 84 -1.15 12.76 -4.20
CA GLN A 84 -0.35 12.65 -5.42
C GLN A 84 0.85 11.68 -5.27
N GLU A 85 1.51 11.67 -4.12
CA GLU A 85 2.61 10.71 -3.86
C GLU A 85 2.08 9.27 -3.78
N LEU A 86 0.89 9.08 -3.20
CA LEU A 86 0.26 7.76 -3.10
C LEU A 86 -0.37 7.28 -4.41
N GLU A 87 -0.93 8.17 -5.23
CA GLU A 87 -1.34 7.85 -6.60
C GLU A 87 -0.15 7.38 -7.43
N TRP A 88 0.99 8.09 -7.33
CA TRP A 88 2.19 7.66 -8.02
C TRP A 88 2.66 6.29 -7.52
N ALA A 89 2.75 6.09 -6.20
CA ALA A 89 3.14 4.81 -5.64
C ALA A 89 2.19 3.69 -6.09
N TRP A 90 0.89 3.96 -6.13
CA TRP A 90 -0.12 3.02 -6.59
C TRP A 90 0.11 2.55 -8.02
N HIS A 91 0.26 3.48 -8.98
CA HIS A 91 0.47 3.13 -10.39
C HIS A 91 1.80 2.41 -10.65
N ASN A 92 2.82 2.65 -9.82
CA ASN A 92 4.11 1.97 -9.95
C ASN A 92 4.15 0.61 -9.23
N TYR A 93 3.38 0.45 -8.14
CA TYR A 93 3.26 -0.81 -7.42
C TYR A 93 2.36 -1.80 -8.17
N PHE A 94 1.18 -1.36 -8.58
CA PHE A 94 0.24 -2.16 -9.38
C PHE A 94 0.47 -1.90 -10.86
N VAL A 95 1.66 -2.25 -11.37
CA VAL A 95 1.99 -2.12 -12.80
C VAL A 95 0.89 -2.78 -13.62
N GLN A 96 0.06 -1.97 -14.28
CA GLN A 96 -0.84 -2.43 -15.30
C GLN A 96 0.00 -2.66 -16.55
N LEU A 97 0.27 -3.93 -16.86
CA LEU A 97 0.81 -4.29 -18.17
C LEU A 97 -0.32 -4.16 -19.18
N ASP A 98 -0.44 -2.99 -19.81
CA ASP A 98 -1.39 -2.72 -20.91
C ASP A 98 -1.00 -3.44 -22.22
N PHE A 99 -0.56 -4.69 -22.12
CA PHE A 99 -0.28 -5.53 -23.27
C PHE A 99 -0.82 -6.93 -22.99
N LEU A 100 -2.06 -7.17 -23.41
CA LEU A 100 -2.56 -8.39 -24.06
C LEU A 100 -3.98 -8.16 -24.58
#